data_AF-A0A2W7RYY7-F1
#
_entry.id   AF-A0A2W7RYY7-F1
#
_cell.length_a   1.000
_cell.length_b   1.000
_cell.length_c   1.000
_cell.angle_alpha   90.00
_cell.angle_beta   90.00
_cell.angle_gamma   90.00
#
_symmetry.space_group_name_H-M   'P 1'
#
loop_
_entity.id
_entity.type
_entity.pdbx_description
1 polymer ?
#
loop_
_entity_poly.entity_id
_entity_poly.type
_entity_poly.pdbx_seq_one_letter_code
_entity_poly.pdbx_strand_id
1 'polypeptide(L)'
;MLMNKHTKFLISEETILHYLDGSLSEEAMHAFEEEMETSSFLKDAVEGLENFSDKQALRAAVKQLHEQLRQRTQKKRKQRWILFQQHQLQNIIIAIAILLLIIVGIFVVHYARQKGL
;
A
#
# COMPACT_ATOMS: atom_id res chain seq x y z
N MET A 1 -3.50 13.13 5.48
CA MET A 1 -3.58 11.96 4.59
C MET A 1 -3.02 12.40 3.24
N LEU A 2 -1.71 12.27 3.04
CA LEU A 2 -1.04 12.74 1.83
C LEU A 2 -1.27 11.71 0.71
N MET A 3 -2.22 12.01 -0.17
CA MET A 3 -2.44 11.25 -1.39
C MET A 3 -1.19 11.40 -2.26
N ASN A 4 -0.38 10.34 -2.28
CA ASN A 4 0.88 10.28 -3.00
C ASN A 4 0.60 10.35 -4.51
N LYS A 5 0.98 11.47 -5.11
CA LYS A 5 0.77 11.83 -6.52
C LYS A 5 1.80 11.17 -7.44
N HIS A 6 2.18 9.91 -7.18
CA HIS A 6 3.01 9.18 -8.13
C HIS A 6 2.13 8.79 -9.32
N THR A 7 2.32 9.53 -10.41
CA THR A 7 2.20 9.05 -11.78
C THR A 7 0.96 8.18 -12.00
N LYS A 8 -0.22 8.80 -12.02
CA LYS A 8 -1.35 8.18 -12.70
C LYS A 8 -0.94 8.14 -14.17
N PHE A 9 -0.36 7.03 -14.61
CA PHE A 9 -0.31 6.70 -16.02
C PHE A 9 -1.77 6.79 -16.46
N LEU A 10 -2.05 7.69 -17.39
CA LEU A 10 -3.42 8.00 -17.82
C LEU A 10 -4.07 6.72 -18.39
N ILE A 11 -3.25 5.82 -18.93
CA ILE A 11 -3.56 4.44 -19.31
C ILE A 11 -3.18 3.39 -18.24
N SER A 12 -3.97 2.31 -18.16
CA SER A 12 -3.67 1.18 -17.28
C SER A 12 -2.78 0.12 -17.97
N GLU A 13 -2.02 -0.66 -17.19
CA GLU A 13 -1.28 -1.82 -17.70
C GLU A 13 -2.21 -2.82 -18.42
N GLU A 14 -3.41 -3.01 -17.89
CA GLU A 14 -4.44 -3.88 -18.49
C GLU A 14 -4.82 -3.40 -19.90
N THR A 15 -4.98 -2.10 -20.10
CA THR A 15 -5.23 -1.51 -21.42
C THR A 15 -4.08 -1.78 -22.40
N ILE A 16 -2.82 -1.68 -21.95
CA ILE A 16 -1.64 -1.99 -22.78
C ILE A 16 -1.65 -3.47 -23.19
N LEU A 17 -1.95 -4.38 -22.26
CA LEU A 17 -2.07 -5.81 -22.58
C LEU A 17 -3.21 -6.09 -23.56
N HIS A 18 -4.35 -5.40 -23.41
CA HIS A 18 -5.46 -5.52 -24.35
C HIS A 18 -5.14 -4.99 -25.74
N TYR A 19 -4.38 -3.89 -25.83
CA TYR A 19 -3.84 -3.36 -27.09
C TYR A 19 -2.94 -4.39 -27.77
N LEU A 20 -1.95 -4.91 -27.03
CA LEU A 20 -1.00 -5.92 -27.55
C LEU A 20 -1.70 -7.20 -28.03
N ASP A 21 -2.81 -7.60 -27.43
CA ASP A 21 -3.59 -8.76 -27.86
C ASP A 21 -4.66 -8.46 -28.92
N GLY A 22 -4.79 -7.21 -29.37
CA GLY A 22 -5.78 -6.81 -30.38
C GLY A 22 -7.22 -6.96 -29.90
N SER A 23 -7.45 -6.82 -28.58
CA SER A 23 -8.75 -7.04 -27.94
C SER A 23 -9.45 -5.73 -27.50
N LEU A 24 -8.87 -4.57 -27.83
CA LEU A 24 -9.51 -3.27 -27.67
C LEU A 24 -10.57 -3.06 -28.76
N SER A 25 -11.62 -2.29 -28.44
CA SER A 25 -12.52 -1.79 -29.48
C SER A 25 -11.81 -0.78 -30.37
N GLU A 26 -12.34 -0.53 -31.56
CA GLU A 26 -11.76 0.40 -32.52
C GLU A 26 -11.65 1.83 -31.95
N GLU A 27 -12.68 2.28 -31.23
CA GLU A 27 -12.66 3.59 -30.57
C GLU A 27 -11.60 3.67 -29.47
N ALA A 28 -11.46 2.59 -28.68
CA ALA A 28 -10.47 2.53 -27.61
C ALA A 28 -9.04 2.41 -28.13
N MET A 29 -8.84 1.73 -29.26
CA MET A 29 -7.55 1.62 -29.93
C MET A 29 -7.08 2.97 -30.46
N HIS A 30 -7.96 3.72 -31.15
CA HIS A 30 -7.64 5.04 -31.68
C HIS A 30 -7.31 6.04 -30.55
N ALA A 31 -8.07 6.04 -29.46
CA ALA A 31 -7.76 6.87 -28.29
C ALA A 31 -6.42 6.49 -27.63
N PHE A 32 -6.09 5.20 -27.58
CA PHE A 32 -4.81 4.73 -27.07
C PHE A 32 -3.63 5.16 -27.96
N GLU A 33 -3.79 5.09 -29.28
CA GLU A 33 -2.77 5.51 -30.25
C GLU A 33 -2.49 7.01 -30.16
N GLU A 34 -3.54 7.85 -30.06
CA GLU A 34 -3.38 9.30 -29.83
C GLU A 34 -2.56 9.57 -28.57
N GLU A 35 -2.87 8.87 -27.48
CA GLU A 35 -2.13 9.04 -26.22
C GLU A 35 -0.68 8.53 -26.31
N MET A 36 -0.45 7.42 -27.02
CA MET A 36 0.89 6.87 -27.29
C MET A 36 1.76 7.83 -28.09
N GLU A 37 1.20 8.58 -29.05
CA GLU A 37 1.93 9.62 -29.78
C GLU A 37 2.39 10.76 -28.87
N THR A 38 1.60 11.12 -27.86
CA THR A 38 1.97 12.20 -26.91
C THR A 38 2.99 11.78 -25.87
N SER A 39 3.24 10.48 -25.68
CA SER A 39 4.05 9.93 -24.60
C SER A 39 5.17 9.03 -25.14
N SER A 40 6.37 9.59 -25.23
CA SER A 40 7.57 8.82 -25.59
C SER A 40 7.80 7.61 -24.68
N PHE A 41 7.52 7.77 -23.38
CA PHE A 41 7.65 6.67 -22.41
C PHE A 41 6.66 5.53 -22.67
N LEU A 42 5.40 5.85 -23.01
CA LEU A 42 4.41 4.83 -23.35
C LEU A 42 4.80 4.11 -24.63
N LYS A 43 5.20 4.86 -25.65
CA LYS A 43 5.65 4.31 -26.93
C LYS A 43 6.82 3.33 -26.76
N ASP A 44 7.87 3.74 -26.04
CA ASP A 44 9.03 2.88 -25.76
C ASP A 44 8.64 1.61 -24.99
N ALA A 45 7.70 1.73 -24.04
CA ALA A 45 7.21 0.59 -23.27
C ALA A 45 6.41 -0.40 -24.14
N VAL A 46 5.51 0.11 -25.00
CA VAL A 46 4.70 -0.72 -25.91
C VAL A 46 5.59 -1.43 -26.92
N GLU A 47 6.52 -0.71 -27.55
CA GLU A 47 7.48 -1.28 -28.51
C GLU A 47 8.34 -2.39 -27.86
N GLY A 48 8.80 -2.18 -26.63
CA GLY A 48 9.53 -3.20 -25.87
C GLY A 48 8.69 -4.45 -25.58
N LEU A 49 7.40 -4.29 -25.29
CA LEU A 49 6.49 -5.40 -25.00
C LEU A 49 6.00 -6.13 -26.27
N GLU A 50 5.87 -5.43 -27.39
CA GLU A 50 5.47 -6.01 -28.68
C GLU A 50 6.52 -6.99 -29.22
N ASN A 51 7.80 -6.70 -28.95
CA ASN A 51 8.92 -7.58 -29.30
C ASN A 51 8.92 -8.92 -28.52
N PHE A 52 8.02 -9.11 -27.56
CA PHE A 52 7.93 -10.33 -26.78
C PHE A 52 7.21 -11.44 -27.58
N SER A 53 7.93 -12.51 -27.91
CA SER A 53 7.45 -13.53 -28.86
C SER A 53 6.22 -14.33 -28.38
N ASP A 54 6.04 -14.48 -27.07
CA ASP A 54 4.93 -15.23 -26.48
C ASP A 54 4.06 -14.33 -25.59
N LYS A 55 2.90 -13.91 -26.12
CA LYS A 55 1.94 -13.06 -25.43
C LYS A 55 1.33 -13.73 -24.20
N GLN A 56 1.19 -15.05 -24.18
CA GLN A 56 0.70 -15.78 -23.00
C GLN A 56 1.74 -15.78 -21.89
N ALA A 57 3.02 -16.01 -22.24
CA ALA A 57 4.12 -15.90 -21.29
C ALA A 57 4.25 -14.47 -20.75
N LEU A 58 4.03 -13.45 -21.59
CA LEU A 58 4.01 -12.05 -21.16
C LEU A 58 2.92 -11.80 -20.09
N ARG A 59 1.68 -12.23 -20.34
CA ARG A 59 0.58 -12.10 -19.37
C ARG A 59 0.89 -12.80 -18.04
N ALA A 60 1.48 -14.00 -18.12
CA ALA A 60 1.88 -14.74 -16.93
C ALA A 60 2.99 -14.01 -16.15
N ALA A 61 3.99 -13.48 -16.84
CA ALA A 61 5.10 -12.73 -16.25
C ALA A 61 4.60 -11.45 -15.56
N VAL A 62 3.72 -10.69 -16.23
CA VAL A 62 3.10 -9.48 -15.68
C VAL A 62 2.27 -9.80 -14.43
N LYS A 63 1.44 -10.84 -14.47
CA LYS A 63 0.67 -11.30 -13.31
C LYS A 63 1.57 -11.69 -12.14
N GLN A 64 2.66 -12.41 -12.41
CA GLN A 64 3.63 -12.79 -11.40
C GLN A 64 4.33 -11.56 -10.80
N LEU A 65 4.72 -10.58 -11.61
CA LEU A 65 5.33 -9.35 -11.16
C LEU A 65 4.40 -8.58 -10.23
N HIS A 66 3.13 -8.44 -10.62
CA HIS A 66 2.09 -7.82 -9.82
C HIS A 66 1.95 -8.48 -8.44
N GLU A 67 1.88 -9.82 -8.42
CA GLU A 67 1.76 -10.58 -7.19
C GLU A 67 3.01 -10.43 -6.30
N GLN A 68 4.21 -10.49 -6.89
CA GLN A 68 5.46 -10.29 -6.16
C GLN A 68 5.57 -8.87 -5.57
N LEU A 69 5.17 -7.84 -6.32
CA LEU A 69 5.16 -6.46 -5.84
C LEU A 69 4.18 -6.29 -4.67
N ARG A 70 2.98 -6.86 -4.79
CA ARG A 70 1.99 -6.89 -3.73
C ARG A 70 2.53 -7.60 -2.48
N GLN A 71 3.17 -8.75 -2.64
CA GLN A 71 3.76 -9.47 -1.51
C GLN A 71 4.88 -8.67 -0.83
N ARG A 72 5.77 -8.03 -1.60
CA ARG A 72 6.87 -7.22 -1.05
C ARG A 72 6.35 -5.99 -0.31
N THR A 73 5.33 -5.32 -0.83
CA THR A 73 4.72 -4.15 -0.19
C THR A 73 3.90 -4.54 1.06
N GLN A 74 3.13 -5.63 1.00
CA GLN A 74 2.38 -6.15 2.15
C GLN A 74 3.29 -6.69 3.26
N LYS A 75 4.39 -7.39 2.94
CA LYS A 75 5.37 -7.85 3.95
C LYS A 75 5.94 -6.68 4.75
N LYS A 76 6.33 -5.59 4.09
CA LYS A 76 6.82 -4.37 4.77
C LYS A 76 5.75 -3.67 5.60
N ARG A 77 4.47 -3.78 5.24
CA ARG A 77 3.35 -3.24 6.02
C ARG A 77 3.06 -4.10 7.25
N LYS A 78 3.07 -5.43 7.10
CA LYS A 78 2.88 -6.40 8.19
C LYS A 78 4.00 -6.32 9.21
N GLN A 79 5.26 -6.21 8.78
CA GLN A 79 6.40 -6.03 9.68
C GLN A 79 6.29 -4.73 10.49
N ARG A 80 5.91 -3.61 9.86
CA ARG A 80 5.66 -2.36 10.58
C ARG A 80 4.53 -2.51 11.60
N TRP A 81 3.42 -3.15 11.22
CA TRP A 81 2.30 -3.41 12.14
C TRP A 81 2.67 -4.29 13.34
N ILE A 82 3.48 -5.33 13.13
CA ILE A 82 3.94 -6.23 14.20
C ILE A 82 4.83 -5.47 15.20
N LEU A 83 5.75 -4.62 14.72
CA LEU A 83 6.58 -3.79 15.59
C LEU A 83 5.76 -2.79 16.41
N PHE A 84 4.71 -2.20 15.82
CA PHE A 84 3.79 -1.33 16.55
C PHE A 84 2.95 -2.08 17.59
N GLN A 85 2.47 -3.30 17.28
CA GLN A 85 1.65 -4.10 18.20
C GLN A 85 2.45 -4.68 19.37
N GLN A 86 3.73 -5.03 19.18
CA GLN A 86 4.52 -5.69 20.21
C GLN A 86 4.73 -4.83 21.47
N HIS A 87 4.78 -3.50 21.33
CA HIS A 87 4.95 -2.58 22.47
C HIS A 87 3.63 -2.04 23.04
N GLN A 88 2.48 -2.28 22.39
CA GLN A 88 1.20 -1.74 22.87
C GLN A 88 0.77 -2.36 24.20
N LEU A 89 0.96 -3.67 24.40
CA LEU A 89 0.58 -4.33 25.65
C LEU A 89 1.43 -3.87 26.84
N GLN A 90 2.74 -3.69 26.64
CA GLN A 90 3.64 -3.16 27.67
C GLN A 90 3.27 -1.73 28.07
N ASN A 91 2.96 -0.88 27.08
CA ASN A 91 2.53 0.50 27.34
C ASN A 91 1.20 0.57 28.10
N ILE A 92 0.25 -0.31 27.79
CA ILE A 92 -1.04 -0.40 28.51
C ILE A 92 -0.83 -0.83 29.96
N ILE A 93 0.01 -1.84 30.21
CA ILE A 93 0.31 -2.31 31.57
C ILE A 93 0.96 -1.20 32.41
N ILE A 94 1.93 -0.47 31.84
CA ILE A 94 2.59 0.66 32.52
C ILE A 94 1.59 1.78 32.82
N ALA A 95 0.72 2.12 31.85
CA ALA A 95 -0.30 3.14 32.06
C ALA A 95 -1.29 2.78 33.18
N ILE A 96 -1.73 1.51 33.25
CA ILE A 96 -2.60 1.02 34.33
C ILE A 96 -1.87 1.06 35.68
N ALA A 97 -0.60 0.67 35.73
CA ALA A 97 0.19 0.72 36.96
C ALA A 97 0.32 2.15 37.51
N ILE A 98 0.59 3.13 36.65
CA ILE A 98 0.66 4.55 37.02
C ILE A 98 -0.70 5.04 37.52
N LEU A 99 -1.79 4.68 36.83
CA LEU A 99 -3.15 5.05 37.23
C LEU A 99 -3.50 4.51 38.63
N LEU A 100 -3.17 3.24 38.90
CA LEU A 100 -3.36 2.65 40.22
C LEU A 100 -2.55 3.37 41.30
N LEU A 101 -1.31 3.76 40.99
CA LEU A 101 -0.45 4.49 41.92
C LEU A 101 -1.06 5.86 42.29
N ILE A 102 -1.65 6.56 41.31
CA ILE A 102 -2.38 7.81 41.55
C ILE A 102 -3.60 7.57 42.46
N ILE A 103 -4.39 6.54 42.18
CA ILE A 103 -5.58 6.20 42.98
C ILE A 103 -5.18 5.87 44.43
N VAL A 104 -4.14 5.07 44.63
CA VAL A 104 -3.61 4.74 45.96
C VAL A 104 -3.11 6.00 46.66
N GLY A 105 -2.38 6.87 45.96
CA GLY A 105 -1.92 8.14 46.51
C GLY A 105 -3.06 9.03 47.01
N ILE A 106 -4.12 9.17 46.21
CA ILE A 106 -5.32 9.92 46.60
C ILE A 106 -6.00 9.26 47.81
N PHE A 107 -6.11 7.93 47.81
CA PHE A 107 -6.73 7.18 48.90
C PHE A 107 -5.97 7.35 50.22
N VAL A 108 -4.64 7.29 50.20
CA VAL A 108 -3.79 7.50 51.38
C VAL A 108 -3.96 8.92 51.92
N VAL A 109 -3.95 9.94 51.07
CA VAL A 109 -4.16 11.34 51.48
C VAL A 109 -5.55 11.54 52.07
N HIS A 110 -6.58 10.96 51.45
CA HIS A 110 -7.94 11.04 51.95
C HIS A 110 -8.09 10.36 53.32
N TYR A 111 -7.51 9.16 53.46
CA TYR A 111 -7.52 8.40 54.71
C TYR A 111 -6.74 9.10 55.83
N ALA A 112 -5.56 9.65 55.53
CA ALA A 112 -4.76 10.41 56.49
C ALA A 112 -5.49 11.67 56.97
N ARG A 113 -6.21 12.36 56.07
CA ARG A 113 -7.04 13.53 56.42
C ARG A 113 -8.26 13.16 57.27
N GLN A 114 -8.86 11.99 57.04
CA GLN A 114 -10.03 11.52 57.79
C GLN A 114 -9.66 11.06 59.21
N LYS A 115 -8.43 10.55 59.41
CA LYS A 115 -7.95 10.06 60.72
C LYS A 115 -7.33 11.13 61.63
N GLY A 116 -7.27 12.39 61.21
CA GLY A 116 -6.93 13.52 62.08
C GLY A 116 -5.55 13.40 62.76
N LEU A 117 -4.48 13.55 61.98
CA LEU A 117 -3.25 14.19 62.46
C LEU A 117 -3.26 15.65 62.01
#